data_AF-A0A5N4AL00-F1
#
_entry.id   AF-A0A5N4AL00-F1
#
_cell.length_a   1.000
_cell.length_b   1.000
_cell.length_c   1.000
_cell.angle_alpha   90.00
_cell.angle_beta   90.00
_cell.angle_gamma   90.00
#
_symmetry.space_group_name_H-M   'P 1'
#
loop_
_entity.id
_entity.type
_entity.pdbx_description
1 polymer ?
#
loop_
_entity_poly.entity_id
_entity_poly.type
_entity_poly.pdbx_seq_one_letter_code
_entity_poly.pdbx_strand_id
1 'polypeptide(L)'
;MNSKADEIIVNILCEFCEVVIHNILYLRQLYPKQIFVKRKKYGVIVHRSVHPQLNEYITESLKAVKYHAKACSLRKLFVCIIGAEATIHERFVFDILSIQNNFNK
;
A
#
# COMPACT_ATOMS: atom_id res chain seq x y z
N MET A 1 -16.02 -5.10 17.61
CA MET A 1 -14.94 -4.11 17.75
C MET A 1 -15.12 -3.02 16.69
N ASN A 2 -16.10 -2.12 16.89
CA ASN A 2 -16.41 -1.02 15.97
C ASN A 2 -16.08 0.33 16.64
N SER A 3 -14.81 0.58 16.97
CA SER A 3 -14.41 1.93 17.34
C SER A 3 -14.11 2.72 16.06
N LYS A 4 -14.64 3.95 15.97
CA LYS A 4 -14.42 4.86 14.83
C LYS A 4 -12.93 5.13 14.60
N ALA A 5 -12.11 5.04 15.65
CA ALA A 5 -10.66 5.21 15.58
C ALA A 5 -9.97 4.09 14.78
N ASP A 6 -10.37 2.83 14.97
CA ASP A 6 -9.74 1.69 14.28
C ASP A 6 -9.99 1.76 12.78
N GLU A 7 -11.19 2.20 12.37
CA GLU A 7 -11.51 2.42 10.96
C GLU A 7 -10.66 3.55 10.34
N ILE A 8 -10.39 4.62 11.08
CA ILE A 8 -9.51 5.71 10.63
C ILE A 8 -8.09 5.18 10.43
N ILE A 9 -7.55 4.42 11.39
CA ILE A 9 -6.21 3.84 11.30
C ILE A 9 -6.08 2.93 10.06
N VAL A 10 -7.06 2.05 9.85
CA VAL A 10 -7.06 1.15 8.68
C VAL A 10 -7.11 1.93 7.38
N ASN A 11 -7.93 2.99 7.30
CA ASN A 11 -8.01 3.81 6.10
C ASN A 11 -6.68 4.55 5.82
N ILE A 12 -6.02 5.08 6.85
CA ILE A 12 -4.69 5.71 6.73
C ILE A 12 -3.65 4.69 6.26
N LEU A 13 -3.66 3.47 6.82
CA LEU A 13 -2.75 2.40 6.40
C LEU A 13 -2.94 2.05 4.92
N CYS A 14 -4.18 1.86 4.48
CA CYS A 14 -4.48 1.58 3.08
C CYS A 14 -4.05 2.73 2.15
N GLU A 15 -4.32 3.99 2.54
CA GLU A 15 -3.87 5.16 1.78
C GLU A 15 -2.32 5.20 1.66
N PHE A 16 -1.62 4.92 2.76
CA PHE A 16 -0.16 4.86 2.77
C PHE A 16 0.35 3.75 1.85
N CYS A 17 -0.21 2.54 1.93
CA CYS A 17 0.16 1.44 1.05
C CYS A 17 -0.08 1.77 -0.43
N GLU A 18 -1.20 2.41 -0.80
CA GLU A 18 -1.45 2.86 -2.18
C GLU A 18 -0.36 3.80 -2.68
N VAL A 19 -0.05 4.83 -1.88
CA VAL A 19 0.99 5.82 -2.22
C VAL A 19 2.35 5.14 -2.39
N VAL A 20 2.74 4.25 -1.48
CA VAL A 20 4.04 3.59 -1.55
C VAL A 20 4.13 2.64 -2.73
N ILE A 21 3.08 1.86 -3.01
CA ILE A 21 3.04 0.97 -4.17
C ILE A 21 3.26 1.77 -5.45
N HIS A 22 2.52 2.87 -5.68
CA HIS A 22 2.73 3.71 -6.85
C HIS A 22 4.15 4.29 -6.94
N ASN A 23 4.74 4.70 -5.82
CA ASN A 23 6.12 5.20 -5.82
C ASN A 23 7.14 4.10 -6.12
N ILE A 24 6.96 2.88 -5.60
CA ILE A 24 7.82 1.74 -5.94
C ILE A 24 7.76 1.48 -7.45
N LEU A 25 6.55 1.41 -8.02
CA LEU A 25 6.38 1.20 -9.47
C LEU A 25 7.10 2.26 -10.31
N TYR A 26 7.01 3.53 -9.89
CA TYR A 26 7.68 4.64 -10.57
C TYR A 26 9.21 4.61 -10.41
N LEU A 27 9.71 4.49 -9.17
CA LEU A 27 11.14 4.57 -8.85
C LEU A 27 11.92 3.38 -9.41
N ARG A 28 11.30 2.19 -9.42
CA ARG A 28 11.88 0.97 -10.00
C ARG A 28 11.65 0.87 -11.50
N GLN A 29 10.98 1.87 -12.10
CA GLN A 29 10.73 1.97 -13.54
C GLN A 29 10.03 0.72 -14.11
N LEU A 30 9.11 0.14 -13.33
CA LEU A 30 8.34 -1.04 -13.73
C LEU A 30 7.25 -0.71 -14.75
N TYR A 31 6.87 0.57 -14.80
CA TYR A 31 5.92 1.11 -15.77
C TYR A 31 6.48 2.39 -16.39
N PRO A 32 6.06 2.74 -17.63
CA PRO A 32 6.53 3.94 -18.30
C PRO A 32 6.28 5.21 -17.48
N LYS A 33 7.28 6.11 -17.37
CA LYS A 33 7.16 7.32 -16.54
C LYS A 33 6.01 8.25 -16.96
N GLN A 34 5.59 8.17 -18.23
CA GLN A 34 4.51 8.98 -18.82
C GLN A 34 3.15 8.71 -18.19
N ILE A 35 2.93 7.51 -17.61
CA ILE A 35 1.67 7.19 -16.95
C ILE A 35 1.62 7.70 -15.50
N PHE A 36 2.69 8.33 -14.99
CA PHE A 36 2.75 8.85 -13.63
C PHE A 36 2.69 10.37 -13.60
N VAL A 37 1.89 10.89 -12.67
CA VAL A 37 1.80 12.33 -12.39
C VAL A 37 2.31 12.62 -10.98
N LYS A 38 2.96 13.77 -10.84
CA LYS A 38 3.37 14.28 -9.52
C LYS A 38 2.14 14.68 -8.71
N ARG A 39 2.15 14.31 -7.43
CA ARG A 39 1.15 14.68 -6.41
C ARG A 39 1.88 15.02 -5.12
N LYS A 40 1.22 15.74 -4.21
CA LYS A 40 1.75 16.02 -2.87
C LYS A 40 0.95 15.21 -1.85
N LYS A 41 1.60 14.35 -1.09
CA LYS A 41 1.02 13.57 0.03
C LYS A 41 2.03 13.53 1.17
N TYR A 42 1.54 13.58 2.41
CA TYR A 42 2.38 13.57 3.62
C TYR A 42 3.50 14.64 3.62
N GLY A 43 3.24 15.80 3.00
CA GLY A 43 4.22 16.88 2.87
C GLY A 43 5.28 16.69 1.78
N VAL A 44 5.35 15.53 1.12
CA VAL A 44 6.36 15.20 0.11
C VAL A 44 5.75 15.03 -1.28
N ILE A 45 6.59 15.14 -2.32
CA ILE A 45 6.20 14.86 -3.71
C ILE A 45 6.22 13.35 -3.93
N VAL A 46 5.12 12.83 -4.44
CA VAL A 46 4.90 11.41 -4.76
C VAL A 46 4.47 11.26 -6.22
N HIS A 47 4.62 10.05 -6.76
CA HIS A 47 4.17 9.71 -8.11
C HIS A 47 2.94 8.81 -8.03
N ARG A 48 1.88 9.14 -8.77
CA ARG A 48 0.65 8.35 -8.88
C ARG A 48 0.37 8.01 -10.33
N SER A 49 0.02 6.75 -10.60
CA SER A 49 -0.39 6.35 -11.96
C SER A 49 -1.74 6.98 -12.34
N VAL A 50 -1.91 7.30 -13.61
CA VAL A 50 -3.20 7.68 -14.21
C VAL A 50 -3.79 6.56 -15.07
N HIS A 51 -3.11 5.42 -15.20
CA HIS A 51 -3.58 4.29 -15.98
C HIS A 51 -4.73 3.55 -15.26
N PRO A 52 -5.96 3.51 -15.83
CA PRO A 52 -7.13 3.02 -15.12
C PRO A 52 -6.97 1.58 -14.60
N GLN A 53 -6.54 0.64 -15.46
CA GLN A 53 -6.43 -0.77 -15.09
C GLN A 53 -5.37 -1.03 -14.01
N LEU A 54 -4.30 -0.23 -13.98
CA LEU A 54 -3.26 -0.37 -12.96
C LEU A 54 -3.77 0.13 -11.61
N ASN A 55 -4.47 1.27 -11.64
CA ASN A 55 -5.06 1.85 -10.44
C ASN A 55 -6.16 0.95 -9.86
N GLU A 56 -6.98 0.35 -10.72
CA GLU A 56 -8.00 -0.63 -10.34
C GLU A 56 -7.36 -1.85 -9.68
N TYR A 57 -6.34 -2.45 -10.30
CA TYR A 57 -5.63 -3.60 -9.73
C TYR A 57 -5.06 -3.31 -8.34
N ILE A 58 -4.42 -2.15 -8.15
CA ILE A 58 -3.88 -1.73 -6.84
C ILE A 58 -5.02 -1.56 -5.84
N THR A 59 -6.12 -0.91 -6.24
CA THR A 59 -7.29 -0.68 -5.39
C THR A 59 -7.92 -2.00 -4.94
N GLU A 60 -8.14 -2.94 -5.86
CA GLU A 60 -8.67 -4.27 -5.56
C GLU A 60 -7.74 -5.06 -4.63
N SER A 61 -6.43 -5.01 -4.87
CA SER A 61 -5.44 -5.66 -4.00
C SER A 61 -5.46 -5.11 -2.57
N LEU A 62 -5.65 -3.80 -2.41
CA LEU A 62 -5.74 -3.15 -1.10
C LEU A 62 -7.04 -3.48 -0.35
N LYS A 63 -8.09 -3.99 -1.01
CA LYS A 63 -9.30 -4.49 -0.31
C LYS A 63 -8.96 -5.66 0.61
N ALA A 64 -8.08 -6.56 0.18
CA ALA A 64 -7.62 -7.67 1.01
C ALA A 64 -6.83 -7.15 2.23
N VAL A 65 -5.96 -6.16 2.02
CA VAL A 65 -5.23 -5.48 3.11
C VAL A 65 -6.21 -4.86 4.11
N LYS A 66 -7.22 -4.13 3.63
CA LYS A 66 -8.26 -3.51 4.45
C LYS A 66 -9.03 -4.55 5.27
N TYR A 67 -9.41 -5.66 4.65
CA TYR A 67 -10.13 -6.75 5.31
C TYR A 67 -9.32 -7.34 6.47
N HIS A 68 -8.06 -7.74 6.23
CA HIS A 68 -7.19 -8.30 7.26
C HIS A 68 -6.76 -7.29 8.32
N ALA A 69 -6.63 -6.00 7.95
CA ALA A 69 -6.33 -4.93 8.89
C ALA A 69 -7.51 -4.69 9.86
N LYS A 70 -8.76 -4.66 9.36
CA LYS A 70 -9.96 -4.56 10.21
C LYS A 70 -10.12 -5.75 11.16
N ALA A 71 -9.67 -6.93 10.74
CA ALA A 71 -9.66 -8.13 11.59
C ALA A 71 -8.47 -8.19 12.57
N CYS A 72 -7.60 -7.16 12.61
CA CYS A 72 -6.36 -7.15 13.39
C CYS A 72 -5.45 -8.36 13.10
N SER A 73 -5.56 -8.97 11.91
CA SER A 73 -4.81 -10.17 11.52
C SER A 73 -3.64 -9.86 10.58
N LEU A 74 -3.58 -8.64 10.04
CA LEU A 74 -2.51 -8.21 9.14
C LEU A 74 -1.21 -7.96 9.93
N ARG A 75 -0.19 -8.81 9.74
CA ARG A 75 1.13 -8.68 10.38
C ARG A 75 2.21 -8.17 9.45
N LYS A 76 2.22 -8.63 8.20
CA LYS A 76 3.20 -8.25 7.19
C LYS A 76 2.53 -8.06 5.84
N LEU A 77 2.98 -7.07 5.09
CA LEU A 77 2.63 -6.87 3.68
C LEU A 77 3.91 -6.97 2.85
N PHE A 78 3.86 -7.75 1.78
CA PHE A 78 4.95 -7.90 0.83
C PHE A 78 4.58 -7.30 -0.52
N VAL A 79 5.42 -6.42 -1.05
CA VAL A 79 5.36 -5.99 -2.44
C VAL A 79 6.56 -6.60 -3.15
N CYS A 80 6.30 -7.62 -3.97
CA CYS A 80 7.33 -8.39 -4.66
C CYS A 80 7.42 -7.96 -6.13
N ILE A 81 8.64 -7.77 -6.61
CA ILE A 81 8.95 -7.61 -8.03
C ILE A 81 9.43 -8.97 -8.53
N ILE A 82 8.66 -9.53 -9.44
CA ILE A 82 8.83 -10.91 -9.93
C ILE A 82 9.27 -10.86 -11.39
N GLY A 83 10.30 -11.65 -11.72
CA GLY A 83 10.82 -11.81 -13.07
C GLY A 83 10.03 -12.81 -13.91
N ALA A 84 10.47 -13.03 -15.15
CA ALA A 84 9.80 -13.93 -16.10
C ALA A 84 9.71 -15.38 -15.62
N GLU A 85 10.68 -15.84 -14.81
CA GLU A 85 10.75 -17.22 -14.29
C GLU A 85 10.16 -17.36 -12.88
N ALA A 86 9.23 -16.48 -12.49
CA ALA A 86 8.69 -16.40 -11.13
C ALA A 86 9.74 -16.18 -10.03
N THR A 87 10.94 -15.73 -10.40
CA THR A 87 12.02 -15.41 -9.47
C THR A 87 11.76 -14.05 -8.83
N ILE A 88 11.89 -13.98 -7.50
CA ILE A 88 11.73 -12.73 -6.76
C ILE A 88 13.03 -11.94 -6.87
N HIS A 89 13.03 -10.87 -7.66
CA HIS A 89 14.18 -9.99 -7.79
C HIS A 89 14.29 -9.01 -6.63
N GLU A 90 13.15 -8.55 -6.11
CA GLU A 90 13.12 -7.56 -5.04
C GLU A 90 11.84 -7.71 -4.21
N ARG A 91 11.94 -7.42 -2.92
CA ARG A 91 10.81 -7.51 -1.97
C ARG A 91 10.84 -6.32 -1.03
N PHE A 92 9.78 -5.52 -1.05
CA PHE A 92 9.52 -4.49 -0.04
C PHE A 92 8.65 -5.09 1.05
N VAL A 93 9.15 -5.09 2.29
CA VAL A 93 8.49 -5.68 3.45
C VAL A 93 7.98 -4.58 4.36
N PHE A 94 6.68 -4.59 4.65
CA PHE A 94 6.06 -3.72 5.64
C PHE A 94 5.65 -4.57 6.83
N ASP A 95 6.39 -4.44 7.94
CA ASP A 95 6.05 -5.04 9.21
C ASP A 95 5.04 -4.16 9.94
N ILE A 96 3.83 -4.70 10.14
CA ILE A 96 2.74 -4.00 10.83
C ILE A 96 2.81 -4.36 12.31
N LEU A 97 3.39 -3.47 13.11
CA LEU A 97 3.72 -3.72 14.51
C LEU A 97 2.47 -3.85 15.39
N SER A 98 1.52 -2.93 15.26
CA SER A 98 0.20 -3.05 15.88
C SER A 98 -0.81 -2.19 15.15
N ILE A 99 -2.01 -2.74 14.96
CA ILE A 99 -3.21 -1.99 14.54
C ILE A 99 -4.09 -1.69 15.77
N GLN A 100 -3.73 -2.24 16.94
CA GLN A 100 -4.47 -2.08 18.18
C GLN A 100 -4.07 -0.80 18.93
N ASN A 101 -5.08 -0.08 19.39
CA ASN A 101 -4.96 0.99 20.37
C ASN A 101 -4.59 0.40 21.75
N ASN A 102 -3.33 0.52 22.16
CA ASN A 102 -2.92 0.28 23.55
C ASN A 102 -3.24 1.49 24.44
N PHE A 103 -4.51 1.85 24.59
CA PHE A 103 -4.95 2.82 25.60
C PHE A 103 -5.46 2.13 26.87
N ASN A 104 -4.68 1.19 27.40
CA ASN A 104 -4.81 0.73 28.78
C ASN A 104 -3.43 0.77 29.42
N LYS A 105 -3.03 1.94 29.88
CA LYS A 105 -2.03 2.09 30.93
C LYS A 105 -2.52 3.15 31.91
#